data_AF-A0A2D9SXQ5-F1
#
_entry.id   AF-A0A2D9SXQ5-F1
#
_cell.length_a   1.000
_cell.length_b   1.000
_cell.length_c   1.000
_cell.angle_alpha   90.00
_cell.angle_beta   90.00
_cell.angle_gamma   90.00
#
_symmetry.space_group_name_H-M   'P 1'
#
loop_
_entity.id
_entity.type
_entity.pdbx_description
1 polymer ?
#
loop_
_entity_poly.entity_id
_entity_poly.type
_entity_poly.pdbx_seq_one_letter_code
_entity_poly.pdbx_strand_id
1 'polypeptide(L)' 'QLSNGRLEAMNTKLRLLTRLAFGFHSHRPLVALAMLKLGGLAPSLPTLA' A
#
# COMPACT_ATOMS: atom_id res chain seq x y z
N GLN A 1 3.31 -15.59 -22.73
CA GLN A 1 2.68 -14.27 -22.89
C GLN A 1 2.89 -13.47 -21.61
N LEU A 2 3.38 -12.24 -21.70
CA LEU A 2 3.53 -11.36 -20.54
C LEU A 2 2.19 -10.63 -20.32
N SER A 3 1.45 -10.98 -19.28
CA SER A 3 0.20 -10.27 -18.95
C SER A 3 0.51 -9.06 -18.08
N ASN A 4 0.06 -7.89 -18.52
CA ASN A 4 0.13 -6.64 -17.75
C ASN A 4 -0.80 -6.65 -16.52
N GLY A 5 -1.66 -7.66 -16.36
CA GLY A 5 -2.68 -7.71 -15.31
C GLY A 5 -2.11 -7.58 -13.89
N ARG A 6 -0.90 -8.08 -13.62
CA ARG A 6 -0.24 -7.88 -12.30
C ARG A 6 0.08 -6.41 -12.06
N LEU A 7 0.61 -5.72 -13.07
CA LEU A 7 0.97 -4.31 -12.99
C LEU A 7 -0.28 -3.44 -12.88
N GLU A 8 -1.32 -3.72 -13.67
CA GLU A 8 -2.59 -3.01 -13.64
C GLU A 8 -3.32 -3.17 -12.30
N ALA A 9 -3.28 -4.38 -11.72
CA ALA A 9 -3.82 -4.63 -10.39
C ALA A 9 -3.06 -3.84 -9.32
N MET A 10 -1.72 -3.75 -9.40
CA MET A 10 -0.92 -2.92 -8.50
C MET A 10 -1.25 -1.43 -8.64
N ASN A 11 -1.32 -0.92 -9.87
CA ASN A 11 -1.65 0.49 -10.15
C ASN A 11 -3.04 0.85 -9.62
N THR A 12 -4.01 -0.05 -9.75
CA THR A 12 -5.37 0.12 -9.24
C THR A 12 -5.37 0.22 -7.71
N LYS A 13 -4.65 -0.69 -7.03
CA LYS A 13 -4.53 -0.67 -5.57
C LYS A 13 -3.81 0.59 -5.06
N LEU A 14 -2.74 1.02 -5.71
CA LEU A 14 -2.04 2.26 -5.36
C LEU A 14 -2.97 3.48 -5.47
N ARG A 15 -3.77 3.59 -6.52
CA ARG A 15 -4.74 4.69 -6.67
C ARG A 15 -5.77 4.73 -5.55
N LEU A 16 -6.20 3.57 -5.05
CA LEU A 16 -7.08 3.47 -3.88
C LEU A 16 -6.35 3.95 -2.61
N LEU A 17 -5.13 3.45 -2.35
CA LEU A 17 -4.37 3.85 -1.17
C LEU A 17 -4.08 5.35 -1.15
N THR A 18 -3.76 5.96 -2.30
CA THR A 18 -3.57 7.41 -2.43
C THR A 18 -4.82 8.18 -2.00
N ARG A 19 -6.01 7.70 -2.37
CA ARG A 19 -7.27 8.34 -1.98
C ARG A 19 -7.54 8.22 -0.49
N LEU A 20 -7.25 7.05 0.10
CA LEU A 20 -7.35 6.85 1.55
C LEU A 20 -6.35 7.71 2.33
N ALA A 21 -5.23 8.06 1.70
CA ALA A 21 -4.22 8.90 2.32
C ALA A 21 -4.55 10.40 2.29
N PHE A 22 -5.59 10.82 1.56
CA PHE A 22 -6.07 12.20 1.67
C PHE A 22 -6.59 12.46 3.08
N GLY A 23 -6.10 13.53 3.70
CA GLY A 23 -6.36 13.87 5.11
C GLY A 23 -5.22 13.51 6.07
N PHE A 24 -4.18 12.81 5.62
CA PHE A 24 -2.96 12.68 6.40
C PHE A 24 -2.09 13.93 6.32
N HIS A 25 -1.40 14.23 7.42
CA HIS A 25 -0.51 15.38 7.56
C HIS A 25 0.81 15.26 6.74
N SER A 26 1.08 14.12 6.09
CA SER A 26 2.25 13.93 5.24
C SER A 26 2.09 12.76 4.26
N HIS A 27 3.04 12.58 3.35
CA HIS A 27 3.09 11.46 2.40
C HIS A 27 3.54 10.12 3.04
N ARG A 28 4.16 10.16 4.23
CA ARG A 28 4.72 8.95 4.87
C ARG A 28 3.68 7.85 5.13
N PRO A 29 2.45 8.16 5.58
CA PRO A 29 1.40 7.15 5.74
C PRO A 29 1.01 6.44 4.44
N LEU A 30 1.00 7.15 3.30
CA LEU A 30 0.74 6.51 2.00
C LEU A 30 1.82 5.48 1.66
N VAL A 31 3.09 5.85 1.83
CA VAL A 31 4.22 4.94 1.60
C VAL A 31 4.14 3.73 2.52
N ALA A 32 3.83 3.94 3.81
CA ALA A 32 3.66 2.86 4.77
C ALA A 32 2.51 1.90 4.38
N LEU A 33 1.36 2.43 3.98
CA LEU A 33 0.23 1.63 3.50
C LEU A 33 0.58 0.83 2.24
N ALA A 34 1.29 1.44 1.30
CA ALA A 34 1.73 0.76 0.08
C ALA A 34 2.70 -0.39 0.41
N MET A 35 3.69 -0.17 1.28
CA MET A 35 4.63 -1.21 1.71
C MET A 35 3.93 -2.35 2.46
N LEU A 36 2.98 -2.03 3.34
CA LEU A 36 2.22 -3.02 4.12
C LEU A 36 1.29 -3.87 3.24
N LYS A 37 0.64 -3.28 2.23
CA LYS A 37 -0.37 -3.98 1.39
C LYS A 37 0.21 -4.58 0.11
N LEU A 38 1.27 -4.02 -0.45
CA LEU A 38 1.82 -4.36 -1.76
C LEU A 38 3.32 -4.68 -1.73
N GLY A 39 4.07 -4.15 -0.76
CA GLY A 39 5.53 -4.28 -0.69
C GLY A 39 6.05 -5.60 -0.11
N GLY A 40 5.16 -6.51 0.30
CA GLY A 40 5.55 -7.80 0.89
C GLY A 40 6.19 -7.68 2.28
N LEU A 41 6.07 -6.52 2.93
CA LEU A 41 6.61 -6.31 4.27
C LEU A 41 5.74 -7.07 5.28
N ALA A 42 6.38 -7.85 6.16
CA ALA A 42 5.73 -8.56 7.26
C ALA A 42 6.22 -8.00 8.60
N PRO A 43 5.76 -6.79 9.00
CA PRO A 43 6.18 -6.21 10.27
C PRO A 43 5.63 -7.05 11.43
N SER A 44 6.40 -7.16 12.52
CA SER A 44 5.93 -7.78 13.74
C SER A 44 4.69 -7.05 14.24
N LEU A 45 3.57 -7.76 14.36
CA LEU A 45 2.33 -7.18 14.85
C LEU A 45 2.54 -6.75 16.31
N PRO A 46 2.08 -5.55 16.73
CA PRO A 46 2.13 -5.18 18.14
C PRO A 46 1.30 -6.19 18.95
N THR A 47 1.95 -6.86 19.90
CA THR A 47 1.24 -7.61 20.92
C THR A 47 0.60 -6.61 21.88
N LEU A 48 -0.69 -6.76 22.17
CA LEU A 48 -1.34 -6.04 23.27
C LEU A 48 -0.59 -6.40 24.56
N ALA A 49 0.08 -5.41 25.15
CA ALA A 49 0.60 -5.49 26.52
C ALA A 49 -0.53 -5.19 27.51
#